data_AF-A0A9D4T4X8-F1
#
_entry.id   AF-A0A9D4T4X8-F1
#
_cell.length_a   1.000
_cell.length_b   1.000
_cell.length_c   1.000
_cell.angle_alpha   90.00
_cell.angle_beta   90.00
_cell.angle_gamma   90.00
#
_symmetry.space_group_name_H-M   'P 1'
#
loop_
_entity.id
_entity.type
_entity.pdbx_description
1 polymer ?
#
loop_
_entity_poly.entity_id
_entity_poly.type
_entity_poly.pdbx_seq_one_letter_code
_entity_poly.pdbx_strand_id
1 'polypeptide(L)'
;MPDLRRVHRFRDHPIEGVNWRPTRFVDEVPSSGVCGLCRMIPNQIVVLPCLHTLCQACHAASSQGAGGRCPLDQEPFEEAECGSYHWPSRKANALKVHCWNDAHGCEFEGAMELMLRHYENECTFHTVECLQCGEEVLHKELSRHYAAENASSDSQVLTLQDVTAALEELKALLRDANHEQLLLAIQSQMNELIEQIRNQEHRSAS
;
A
#
# COMPACT_ATOMS: atom_id res chain seq x y z
N MET A 1 0.26 -24.14 3.52
CA MET A 1 1.07 -23.24 2.66
C MET A 1 0.44 -23.28 1.28
N PRO A 2 -0.05 -22.16 0.72
CA PRO A 2 -0.62 -22.18 -0.63
C PRO A 2 0.46 -22.61 -1.62
N ASP A 3 0.10 -23.49 -2.55
CA ASP A 3 0.98 -23.91 -3.65
C ASP A 3 1.21 -22.70 -4.57
N LEU A 4 2.27 -21.93 -4.30
CA LEU A 4 2.64 -20.74 -5.05
C LEU A 4 2.86 -21.03 -6.54
N ARG A 5 3.00 -22.30 -6.94
CA ARG A 5 3.09 -22.71 -8.35
C ARG A 5 1.79 -22.47 -9.13
N ARG A 6 0.65 -22.31 -8.44
CA ARG A 6 -0.66 -22.10 -9.06
C ARG A 6 -1.16 -20.67 -9.00
N VAL A 7 -0.32 -19.71 -8.60
CA VAL A 7 -0.71 -18.28 -8.55
C VAL A 7 -0.14 -17.56 -9.76
N HIS A 8 -1.02 -17.10 -10.65
CA HIS A 8 -0.65 -16.31 -11.83
C HIS A 8 -1.40 -14.99 -11.88
N ARG A 9 -0.98 -14.13 -12.80
CA ARG A 9 -1.63 -12.84 -13.11
C ARG A 9 -1.91 -12.80 -14.59
N PHE A 10 -3.11 -12.38 -14.96
CA PHE A 10 -3.40 -12.04 -16.34
C PHE A 10 -2.78 -10.68 -16.69
N ARG A 11 -2.44 -10.51 -17.97
CA ARG A 11 -1.97 -9.25 -18.52
C ARG A 11 -2.59 -9.02 -19.89
N ASP A 12 -3.07 -7.79 -20.11
CA ASP A 12 -3.64 -7.33 -21.38
C ASP A 12 -4.86 -8.16 -21.87
N HIS A 13 -5.50 -8.92 -20.99
CA HIS A 13 -6.70 -9.70 -21.30
C HIS A 13 -7.96 -8.82 -21.28
N PRO A 14 -8.93 -9.04 -22.18
CA PRO A 14 -10.21 -8.32 -22.20
C PRO A 14 -11.20 -8.90 -21.18
N ILE A 15 -10.72 -9.30 -20.00
CA ILE A 15 -11.53 -9.83 -18.91
C ILE A 15 -11.50 -8.77 -17.81
N GLU A 16 -12.69 -8.36 -17.37
CA GLU A 16 -12.83 -7.25 -16.45
C GLU A 16 -12.26 -7.57 -15.06
N GLY A 17 -11.53 -6.62 -14.46
CA GLY A 17 -11.03 -6.72 -13.08
C GLY A 17 -9.93 -7.76 -12.81
N VAL A 18 -9.44 -8.51 -13.82
CA VAL A 18 -8.48 -9.62 -13.60
C VAL A 18 -7.02 -9.26 -13.84
N ASN A 19 -6.75 -8.25 -14.68
CA ASN A 19 -5.38 -7.91 -15.06
C ASN A 19 -4.59 -7.47 -13.82
N TRP A 20 -3.33 -7.91 -13.72
CA TRP A 20 -2.42 -7.67 -12.59
C TRP A 20 -2.84 -8.27 -11.24
N ARG A 21 -4.03 -8.85 -11.15
CA ARG A 21 -4.56 -9.41 -9.91
C ARG A 21 -4.01 -10.81 -9.66
N PRO A 22 -3.31 -11.07 -8.54
CA PRO A 22 -2.85 -12.40 -8.19
C PRO A 22 -4.07 -13.33 -8.06
N THR A 23 -4.09 -14.39 -8.84
CA THR A 23 -5.23 -15.32 -8.90
C THR A 23 -4.72 -16.74 -8.74
N ARG A 24 -5.34 -17.49 -7.81
CA ARG A 24 -5.01 -18.89 -7.55
C ARG A 24 -5.85 -19.77 -8.48
N PHE A 25 -5.18 -20.54 -9.32
CA PHE A 25 -5.82 -21.46 -10.25
C PHE A 25 -6.03 -22.82 -9.59
N VAL A 26 -7.13 -23.46 -9.96
CA VAL A 26 -7.47 -24.82 -9.48
C VAL A 26 -6.52 -25.80 -10.13
N ASP A 27 -6.48 -25.76 -11.46
CA ASP A 27 -5.64 -26.60 -12.30
C ASP A 27 -4.35 -25.85 -12.69
N GLU A 28 -3.31 -26.59 -13.08
CA GLU A 28 -2.11 -25.98 -13.64
C GLU A 28 -2.44 -25.27 -14.96
N VAL A 29 -1.98 -24.01 -15.08
CA VAL A 29 -2.11 -23.26 -16.33
C VAL A 29 -1.10 -23.84 -17.33
N PRO A 30 -1.50 -24.16 -18.57
CA PRO A 30 -0.57 -24.69 -19.55
C PRO A 30 0.63 -23.77 -19.73
N SER A 31 1.84 -24.33 -19.69
CA SER A 31 3.10 -23.57 -19.78
C SER A 31 3.19 -22.73 -21.06
N SER A 32 2.58 -23.20 -22.14
CA SER A 32 2.46 -22.45 -23.39
C SER A 32 1.76 -21.10 -23.21
N GLY A 33 0.85 -20.98 -22.24
CA GLY A 33 0.07 -19.79 -21.92
C GLY A 33 0.72 -18.83 -20.93
N VAL A 34 1.89 -19.18 -20.41
CA VAL A 34 2.56 -18.45 -19.34
C VAL A 34 3.90 -17.95 -19.85
N CYS A 35 4.22 -16.69 -19.58
CA CYS A 35 5.56 -16.16 -19.84
C CYS A 35 6.57 -16.88 -18.94
N GLY A 36 7.60 -17.49 -19.53
CA GLY A 36 8.64 -18.21 -18.79
C GLY A 36 9.43 -17.32 -17.83
N LEU A 37 9.56 -16.01 -18.14
CA LEU A 37 10.31 -15.05 -17.33
C LEU A 37 9.46 -14.47 -16.18
N CYS A 38 8.36 -13.78 -16.48
CA CYS A 38 7.58 -13.06 -15.47
C CYS A 38 6.36 -13.84 -14.93
N ARG A 39 6.11 -15.05 -15.45
CA ARG A 39 5.02 -15.96 -15.04
C ARG A 39 3.60 -15.41 -15.17
N MET A 40 3.42 -14.29 -15.88
CA MET A 40 2.11 -13.76 -16.25
C MET A 40 1.50 -14.55 -17.41
N ILE A 41 0.16 -14.51 -17.51
CA ILE A 41 -0.64 -15.02 -18.62
C ILE A 41 -0.99 -13.83 -19.51
N PRO A 42 -0.20 -13.53 -20.57
CA PRO A 42 -0.50 -12.43 -21.46
C PRO A 42 -1.55 -12.82 -22.52
N ASN A 43 -2.26 -11.83 -23.04
CA ASN A 43 -3.14 -12.03 -24.19
C ASN A 43 -2.39 -12.42 -25.49
N GLN A 44 -1.10 -12.11 -25.58
CA GLN A 44 -0.22 -12.42 -26.70
C GLN A 44 1.13 -12.96 -26.21
N ILE A 45 1.54 -14.07 -26.82
CA ILE A 45 2.73 -14.83 -26.46
C ILE A 45 3.68 -14.82 -27.64
N VAL A 46 4.95 -14.57 -27.35
CA VAL A 46 6.06 -14.70 -28.28
C VAL A 46 6.80 -15.99 -27.97
N VAL A 47 7.07 -16.79 -29.00
CA VAL A 47 7.83 -18.04 -28.91
C VAL A 47 9.18 -17.79 -29.59
N LEU A 48 10.25 -17.90 -28.83
CA LEU A 48 11.61 -17.78 -29.34
C LEU A 48 12.03 -19.06 -30.10
N PRO A 49 13.08 -18.99 -30.95
CA PRO A 49 13.62 -20.18 -31.64
C PRO A 49 14.08 -21.30 -30.71
N CYS A 50 14.54 -20.96 -29.49
CA CYS A 50 14.86 -21.91 -28.44
C CYS A 50 13.62 -22.51 -27.72
N LEU A 51 12.42 -22.25 -28.24
CA LEU A 51 11.11 -22.73 -27.76
C LEU A 51 10.63 -22.15 -26.42
N HIS A 52 11.36 -21.20 -25.84
CA HIS A 52 10.91 -20.46 -24.67
C HIS A 52 9.81 -19.44 -25.02
N THR A 53 8.80 -19.33 -24.16
CA THR A 53 7.67 -18.41 -24.31
C THR A 53 7.87 -17.15 -23.47
N LEU A 54 7.62 -15.98 -24.05
CA LEU A 54 7.68 -14.68 -23.37
C LEU A 54 6.40 -13.88 -23.65
N CYS A 55 6.02 -12.99 -22.73
CA CYS A 55 5.06 -11.93 -23.05
C CYS A 55 5.76 -10.82 -23.87
N GLN A 56 4.98 -10.01 -24.58
CA GLN A 56 5.53 -8.95 -25.45
C GLN A 56 6.47 -7.99 -24.71
N ALA A 57 6.14 -7.60 -23.47
CA ALA A 57 6.99 -6.69 -22.69
C ALA A 57 8.34 -7.32 -22.33
N CYS A 58 8.36 -8.60 -21.93
CA CYS A 58 9.60 -9.31 -21.63
C CYS A 58 10.43 -9.59 -22.89
N HIS A 59 9.77 -9.89 -24.00
CA HIS A 59 10.40 -10.04 -25.30
C HIS A 59 11.08 -8.74 -25.74
N ALA A 60 10.33 -7.63 -25.76
CA ALA A 60 10.86 -6.32 -26.15
C ALA A 60 12.05 -5.87 -25.29
N ALA A 61 12.03 -6.20 -23.99
CA ALA A 61 13.17 -5.93 -23.10
C ALA A 61 14.41 -6.81 -23.38
N SER A 62 14.23 -7.95 -24.04
CA SER A 62 15.30 -8.88 -24.41
C SER A 62 15.85 -8.63 -25.84
N SER A 63 15.12 -7.86 -26.65
CA SER A 63 15.51 -7.49 -28.01
C SER A 63 16.41 -6.25 -28.05
N GLN A 64 17.41 -6.28 -28.93
CA GLN A 64 18.35 -5.20 -29.26
C GLN A 64 18.42 -5.05 -30.79
N GLY A 65 17.70 -4.07 -31.34
CA GLY A 65 17.62 -3.89 -32.79
C GLY A 65 16.77 -4.99 -33.43
N ALA A 66 17.36 -5.78 -34.35
CA ALA A 66 16.65 -6.82 -35.13
C ALA A 66 16.72 -8.23 -34.51
N GLY A 67 17.28 -8.38 -33.31
CA GLY A 67 17.41 -9.66 -32.62
C GLY A 67 17.69 -9.48 -31.14
N GLY A 68 18.08 -10.53 -30.43
CA GLY A 68 18.34 -10.47 -29.01
C GLY A 68 18.93 -11.75 -28.44
N ARG A 69 18.90 -11.87 -27.12
CA ARG A 69 19.23 -13.11 -26.41
C ARG A 69 18.08 -13.51 -25.52
N CYS A 70 17.72 -14.78 -25.54
CA CYS A 70 16.70 -15.31 -24.65
C CYS A 70 17.13 -15.10 -23.19
N PRO A 71 16.28 -14.53 -22.32
CA PRO A 71 16.63 -14.27 -20.93
C PRO A 71 16.73 -15.54 -20.07
N LEU A 72 16.28 -16.69 -20.59
CA LEU A 72 16.22 -17.96 -19.84
C LEU A 72 17.45 -18.85 -20.08
N ASP A 73 17.98 -18.87 -21.30
CA ASP A 73 19.09 -19.74 -21.71
C ASP A 73 20.23 -19.00 -22.44
N GLN A 74 20.09 -17.69 -22.70
CA GLN A 74 21.05 -16.84 -23.42
C GLN A 74 21.29 -17.19 -24.89
N GLU A 75 20.48 -18.08 -25.46
CA GLU A 75 20.51 -18.39 -26.89
C GLU A 75 20.16 -17.14 -27.72
N PRO A 76 20.90 -16.84 -28.79
CA PRO A 76 20.60 -15.72 -29.67
C PRO A 76 19.31 -16.00 -30.47
N PHE A 77 18.59 -14.95 -30.82
CA PHE A 77 17.44 -15.03 -31.71
C PHE A 77 17.37 -13.82 -32.64
N GLU A 78 16.79 -14.00 -33.82
CA GLU A 78 16.37 -12.91 -34.70
C GLU A 78 14.86 -12.68 -34.57
N GLU A 79 14.42 -11.43 -34.66
CA GLU A 79 12.99 -11.06 -34.54
C GLU A 79 12.12 -11.77 -35.59
N ALA A 80 12.68 -11.99 -36.80
CA ALA A 80 11.99 -12.66 -37.90
C ALA A 80 11.76 -14.16 -37.66
N GLU A 81 12.52 -14.78 -36.75
CA GLU A 81 12.40 -16.20 -36.40
C GLU A 81 11.44 -16.43 -35.23
N CYS A 82 11.04 -15.36 -34.53
CA CYS A 82 10.11 -15.42 -33.41
C CYS A 82 8.67 -15.68 -33.91
N GLY A 83 8.04 -16.70 -33.36
CA GLY A 83 6.60 -16.92 -33.52
C GLY A 83 5.81 -16.03 -32.56
N SER A 84 4.60 -15.64 -32.92
CA SER A 84 3.66 -15.07 -31.94
C SER A 84 2.24 -15.53 -32.17
N TYR A 85 1.48 -15.66 -31.08
CA TYR A 85 0.07 -16.01 -31.14
C TYR A 85 -0.70 -15.39 -29.98
N HIS A 86 -2.00 -15.20 -30.19
CA HIS A 86 -2.90 -14.71 -29.15
C HIS A 86 -3.42 -15.88 -28.31
N TRP A 87 -3.39 -15.71 -26.99
CA TRP A 87 -4.07 -16.62 -26.08
C TRP A 87 -5.58 -16.38 -26.14
N PRO A 88 -6.40 -17.34 -26.61
CA PRO A 88 -7.82 -17.09 -26.84
C PRO A 88 -8.55 -16.70 -25.54
N SER A 89 -9.33 -15.62 -25.57
CA SER A 89 -10.12 -15.17 -24.41
C SER A 89 -11.05 -16.26 -23.88
N ARG A 90 -11.63 -17.08 -24.75
CA ARG A 90 -12.44 -18.24 -24.33
C ARG A 90 -11.65 -19.21 -23.44
N LYS A 91 -10.38 -19.48 -23.77
CA LYS A 91 -9.52 -20.35 -22.95
C LYS A 91 -9.21 -19.68 -21.62
N ALA A 92 -8.88 -18.38 -21.62
CA ALA A 92 -8.63 -17.62 -20.39
C ALA A 92 -9.86 -17.59 -19.47
N ASN A 93 -11.06 -17.31 -20.01
CA ASN A 93 -12.32 -17.31 -19.27
C ASN A 93 -12.65 -18.66 -18.64
N ALA A 94 -12.34 -19.76 -19.35
CA ALA A 94 -12.64 -21.11 -18.91
C ALA A 94 -11.67 -21.65 -17.85
N LEU A 95 -10.54 -20.97 -17.58
CA LEU A 95 -9.63 -21.37 -16.50
C LEU A 95 -10.38 -21.32 -15.17
N LYS A 96 -10.27 -22.39 -14.40
CA LYS A 96 -10.88 -22.48 -13.07
C LYS A 96 -9.98 -21.82 -12.03
N VAL A 97 -10.60 -21.00 -11.19
CA VAL A 97 -9.92 -20.21 -10.17
C VAL A 97 -10.63 -20.31 -8.83
N HIS A 98 -9.87 -20.09 -7.77
CA HIS A 98 -10.41 -19.86 -6.44
C HIS A 98 -10.71 -18.38 -6.24
N CYS A 99 -11.65 -18.12 -5.32
CA CYS A 99 -11.96 -16.77 -4.92
C CYS A 99 -10.72 -15.98 -4.49
N TRP A 100 -10.66 -14.68 -4.80
CA TRP A 100 -9.61 -13.81 -4.28
C TRP A 100 -9.62 -13.70 -2.76
N ASN A 101 -10.74 -14.05 -2.10
CA ASN A 101 -10.88 -14.14 -0.65
C ASN A 101 -10.81 -15.58 -0.11
N ASP A 102 -10.27 -16.52 -0.88
CA ASP A 102 -10.07 -17.93 -0.47
C ASP A 102 -9.24 -18.05 0.80
N ALA A 103 -8.20 -17.23 0.95
CA ALA A 103 -7.39 -17.15 2.18
C ALA A 103 -8.21 -16.71 3.42
N HIS A 104 -9.35 -16.05 3.21
CA HIS A 104 -10.26 -15.59 4.26
C HIS A 104 -11.47 -16.51 4.45
N GLY A 105 -11.48 -17.68 3.80
CA GLY A 105 -12.51 -18.72 3.98
C GLY A 105 -13.58 -18.78 2.90
N CYS A 106 -13.43 -18.04 1.79
CA CYS A 106 -14.35 -18.19 0.66
C CYS A 106 -14.04 -19.47 -0.15
N GLU A 107 -14.98 -20.42 -0.15
CA GLU A 107 -14.82 -21.71 -0.85
C GLU A 107 -15.20 -21.67 -2.34
N PHE A 108 -15.49 -20.49 -2.89
CA PHE A 108 -15.89 -20.39 -4.29
C PHE A 108 -14.76 -20.85 -5.22
N GLU A 109 -15.12 -21.77 -6.10
CA GLU A 109 -14.32 -22.28 -7.21
C GLU A 109 -15.15 -22.20 -8.49
N GLY A 110 -14.63 -21.56 -9.53
CA GLY A 110 -15.39 -21.38 -10.77
C GLY A 110 -14.55 -20.88 -11.93
N ALA A 111 -15.20 -20.75 -13.10
CA ALA A 111 -14.57 -20.17 -14.27
C ALA A 111 -14.17 -18.70 -14.02
N MET A 112 -13.04 -18.26 -14.57
CA MET A 112 -12.51 -16.90 -14.40
C MET A 112 -13.53 -15.81 -14.76
N GLU A 113 -14.38 -16.04 -15.76
CA GLU A 113 -15.42 -15.09 -16.16
C GLU A 113 -16.54 -14.88 -15.11
N LEU A 114 -16.74 -15.84 -14.20
CA LEU A 114 -17.70 -15.72 -13.11
C LEU A 114 -17.08 -15.10 -11.85
N MET A 115 -15.75 -15.03 -11.79
CA MET A 115 -15.01 -14.63 -10.60
C MET A 115 -15.33 -13.18 -10.19
N LEU A 116 -15.33 -12.23 -11.14
CA LEU A 116 -15.60 -10.83 -10.79
C LEU A 116 -17.01 -10.65 -10.22
N ARG A 117 -18.00 -11.24 -10.89
CA ARG A 117 -19.39 -11.21 -10.43
C ARG A 117 -19.50 -11.79 -9.01
N HIS A 118 -18.91 -12.96 -8.77
CA HIS A 118 -18.89 -13.57 -7.45
C HIS A 118 -18.24 -12.63 -6.43
N TYR A 119 -17.05 -12.13 -6.73
CA TYR A 119 -16.30 -11.26 -5.83
C TYR A 119 -17.11 -10.02 -5.43
N GLU A 120 -17.69 -9.32 -6.39
CA GLU A 120 -18.37 -8.04 -6.13
C GLU A 120 -19.76 -8.19 -5.52
N ASN A 121 -20.52 -9.21 -5.93
CA ASN A 121 -21.95 -9.28 -5.62
C ASN A 121 -22.34 -10.41 -4.66
N GLU A 122 -21.50 -11.44 -4.53
CA GLU A 122 -21.87 -12.68 -3.83
C GLU A 122 -20.92 -13.02 -2.66
N CYS A 123 -19.67 -12.56 -2.72
CA CYS A 123 -18.66 -12.87 -1.71
C CYS A 123 -18.90 -12.11 -0.39
N THR A 124 -19.02 -12.86 0.71
CA THR A 124 -19.20 -12.30 2.07
C THR A 124 -17.92 -12.35 2.91
N PHE A 125 -16.79 -12.65 2.28
CA PHE A 125 -15.48 -12.85 2.92
C PHE A 125 -14.50 -11.70 2.64
N HIS A 126 -15.00 -10.54 2.21
CA HIS A 126 -14.17 -9.34 2.08
C HIS A 126 -13.66 -8.91 3.44
N THR A 127 -12.38 -8.58 3.50
CA THR A 127 -11.72 -8.04 4.68
C THR A 127 -11.53 -6.53 4.56
N VAL A 128 -11.48 -5.88 5.71
CA VAL A 128 -11.17 -4.46 5.87
C VAL A 128 -10.29 -4.28 7.10
N GLU A 129 -9.47 -3.25 7.11
CA GLU A 129 -8.68 -2.86 8.29
C GLU A 129 -9.58 -2.15 9.31
N CYS A 130 -9.55 -2.63 10.55
CA CYS A 130 -10.24 -1.96 11.66
C CYS A 130 -9.51 -0.68 12.05
N LEU A 131 -10.19 0.47 12.03
CA LEU A 131 -9.55 1.75 12.35
C LEU A 131 -9.27 1.97 13.84
N GLN A 132 -9.68 1.05 14.73
CA GLN A 132 -9.40 1.14 16.17
C GLN A 132 -8.15 0.37 16.56
N CYS A 133 -7.97 -0.83 16.02
CA CYS A 133 -6.87 -1.73 16.39
C CYS A 133 -5.91 -2.05 15.25
N GLY A 134 -6.24 -1.68 14.00
CA GLY A 134 -5.44 -1.99 12.81
C GLY A 134 -5.55 -3.44 12.32
N GLU A 135 -6.32 -4.29 13.01
CA GLU A 135 -6.48 -5.69 12.63
C GLU A 135 -7.33 -5.84 11.36
N GLU A 136 -7.01 -6.85 10.56
CA GLU A 136 -7.79 -7.22 9.39
C GLU A 136 -9.01 -8.06 9.80
N VAL A 137 -10.21 -7.54 9.53
CA VAL A 137 -11.48 -8.13 9.97
C VAL A 137 -12.39 -8.34 8.77
N LEU A 138 -13.16 -9.43 8.77
CA LEU A 138 -14.23 -9.63 7.80
C LEU A 138 -15.23 -8.48 7.90
N HIS A 139 -15.56 -7.84 6.78
CA HIS A 139 -16.46 -6.68 6.74
C HIS A 139 -17.82 -6.99 7.39
N LYS A 140 -18.36 -8.20 7.19
CA LYS A 140 -19.60 -8.65 7.84
C LYS A 140 -19.53 -8.75 9.37
N GLU A 141 -18.33 -8.91 9.93
CA GLU A 141 -18.07 -9.03 11.37
C GLU A 141 -17.61 -7.71 12.00
N LEU A 142 -17.34 -6.68 11.19
CA LEU A 142 -16.71 -5.44 11.66
C LEU A 142 -17.51 -4.77 12.79
N SER A 143 -18.84 -4.69 12.67
CA SER A 143 -19.68 -4.08 13.71
C SER A 143 -19.60 -4.82 15.05
N ARG A 144 -19.55 -6.16 15.00
CA ARG A 144 -19.41 -7.00 16.20
C ARG A 144 -18.02 -6.83 16.81
N HIS A 145 -16.99 -6.77 15.97
CA HIS A 145 -15.61 -6.51 16.39
C HIS A 145 -15.50 -5.14 17.11
N TYR A 146 -16.03 -4.06 16.53
CA TYR A 146 -16.04 -2.74 17.17
C TYR A 146 -16.75 -2.72 18.53
N ALA A 147 -17.88 -3.42 18.65
CA ALA A 147 -18.60 -3.51 19.92
C ALA A 147 -17.79 -4.26 21.00
N ALA A 148 -17.03 -5.29 20.61
CA ALA A 148 -16.15 -6.02 21.50
C ALA A 148 -14.93 -5.17 21.91
N GLU A 149 -14.30 -4.46 20.97
CA GLU A 149 -13.15 -3.57 21.25
C GLU A 149 -13.53 -2.42 22.18
N ASN A 150 -14.74 -1.86 22.04
CA ASN A 150 -15.25 -0.85 22.97
C ASN A 150 -15.56 -1.42 24.38
N ALA A 151 -15.82 -2.72 24.48
CA ALA A 151 -16.07 -3.39 25.76
C ALA A 151 -14.78 -3.89 26.43
N SER A 152 -13.72 -4.16 25.66
CA SER A 152 -12.39 -4.57 26.14
C SER A 152 -11.44 -3.40 26.36
N SER A 153 -11.69 -2.26 25.71
CA SER A 153 -10.98 -1.03 25.99
C SER A 153 -11.50 -0.44 27.30
N ASP A 154 -10.72 -0.61 28.38
CA ASP A 154 -10.44 0.49 29.31
C ASP A 154 -9.74 1.62 28.52
N SER A 155 -10.42 2.14 27.49
CA SER A 155 -10.05 3.37 26.85
C SER A 155 -10.13 4.39 27.96
N GLN A 156 -8.97 4.90 28.38
CA GLN A 156 -8.88 6.17 29.08
C GLN A 156 -9.48 7.21 28.14
N VAL A 157 -10.80 7.32 28.16
CA VAL A 157 -11.51 8.46 27.63
C VAL A 157 -10.96 9.62 28.44
N LEU A 158 -10.07 10.39 27.84
CA LEU A 158 -9.64 11.67 28.41
C LEU A 158 -10.91 12.42 28.76
N THR A 159 -11.17 12.52 30.05
CA THR A 159 -12.37 13.17 30.52
C THR A 159 -12.21 14.66 30.27
N LEU A 160 -13.33 15.39 30.22
CA LEU A 160 -13.29 16.85 30.17
C LEU A 160 -12.45 17.42 31.33
N GLN A 161 -12.38 16.71 32.46
CA GLN A 161 -11.57 17.07 33.62
C GLN A 161 -10.07 16.94 33.33
N ASP A 162 -9.64 15.88 32.66
CA ASP A 162 -8.22 15.67 32.30
C ASP A 162 -7.72 16.74 31.32
N VAL A 163 -8.55 17.09 30.33
CA VAL A 163 -8.25 18.17 29.38
C VAL A 163 -8.23 19.54 30.08
N THR A 164 -9.14 19.76 31.03
CA THR A 164 -9.18 21.02 31.80
C THR A 164 -7.96 21.15 32.71
N ALA A 165 -7.53 20.05 33.34
CA ALA A 165 -6.34 20.03 34.19
C ALA A 165 -5.06 20.33 33.40
N ALA A 166 -4.88 19.68 32.24
CA ALA A 166 -3.75 19.94 31.35
C ALA A 166 -3.73 21.39 30.83
N LEU A 167 -4.90 21.96 30.57
CA LEU A 167 -5.02 23.35 30.15
C LEU A 167 -4.64 24.33 31.26
N GLU A 168 -4.98 24.05 32.52
CA GLU A 168 -4.57 24.88 33.65
C GLU A 168 -3.07 24.78 33.94
N GLU A 169 -2.46 23.60 33.79
CA GLU A 169 -1.01 23.44 33.86
C GLU A 169 -0.29 24.25 32.77
N LEU A 170 -0.76 24.19 31.53
CA LEU A 170 -0.21 24.99 30.43
C LEU A 170 -0.37 26.49 30.70
N LYS A 171 -1.53 26.93 31.22
CA LYS A 171 -1.74 28.33 31.62
C LYS A 171 -0.82 28.75 32.76
N ALA A 172 -0.52 27.86 33.71
CA ALA A 172 0.42 28.14 34.79
C ALA A 172 1.84 28.36 34.25
N LEU A 173 2.31 27.48 33.36
CA LEU A 173 3.62 27.62 32.72
C LEU A 173 3.74 28.91 31.89
N LEU A 174 2.65 29.32 31.21
CA LEU A 174 2.60 30.56 30.45
C LEU A 174 2.57 31.81 31.34
N ARG A 175 2.02 31.71 32.56
CA ARG A 175 2.06 32.79 33.57
C ARG A 175 3.47 32.97 34.13
N ASP A 176 4.18 31.87 34.42
CA ASP A 176 5.55 31.92 34.94
C ASP A 176 6.55 32.50 33.93
N ALA A 177 6.29 32.33 32.63
CA ALA A 177 7.12 32.89 31.57
C ALA A 177 7.01 34.43 31.41
N ASN A 178 6.06 35.09 32.07
CA ASN A 178 5.70 36.46 31.72
C ASN A 178 5.34 37.34 32.95
N HIS A 179 6.35 37.94 33.63
CA HIS A 179 6.43 39.41 33.88
C HIS A 179 7.39 39.89 34.98
N GLU A 180 7.86 39.11 35.96
CA GLU A 180 8.65 39.70 37.06
C GLU A 180 10.14 39.92 36.75
N GLN A 181 10.82 38.98 36.09
CA GLN A 181 12.26 39.11 35.82
C GLN A 181 12.59 40.24 34.83
N LEU A 182 11.73 40.47 33.83
CA LEU A 182 11.95 41.52 32.84
C LEU A 182 11.71 42.92 33.44
N LEU A 183 10.68 43.08 34.28
CA LEU A 183 10.40 44.35 34.97
C LEU A 183 11.53 44.72 35.95
N LEU A 184 12.04 43.76 36.72
CA LEU A 184 13.17 43.99 37.63
C LEU A 184 14.46 44.36 36.86
N ALA A 185 14.72 43.71 35.73
CA ALA A 185 15.86 44.02 34.89
C ALA A 185 15.77 45.43 34.30
N ILE A 186 14.59 45.83 33.78
CA ILE A 186 14.35 47.17 33.25
C ILE A 186 14.47 48.23 34.34
N GLN A 187 13.88 47.99 35.53
CA GLN A 187 13.97 48.89 36.67
C GLN A 187 15.43 49.12 37.10
N SER A 188 16.23 48.05 37.15
CA SER A 188 17.66 48.13 37.49
C SER A 188 18.44 48.96 36.48
N GLN A 189 18.26 48.70 35.19
CA GLN A 189 18.94 49.46 34.13
C GLN A 189 18.56 50.94 34.13
N MET A 190 17.28 51.24 34.39
CA MET A 190 16.80 52.61 34.45
C MET A 190 17.40 53.38 35.64
N ASN A 191 17.54 52.74 36.80
CA ASN A 191 18.19 53.33 37.97
C ASN A 191 19.69 53.60 37.76
N GLU A 192 20.41 52.68 37.11
CA GLU A 192 21.81 52.89 36.75
C GLU A 192 21.99 54.09 35.81
N LEU A 193 21.11 54.24 34.83
CA LEU A 193 21.14 55.36 33.89
C LEU A 193 20.91 56.70 34.58
N ILE A 194 19.95 56.77 35.52
CA ILE A 194 19.69 57.98 36.31
C ILE A 194 20.93 58.40 37.09
N GLU A 195 21.63 57.45 37.71
CA GLU A 195 22.81 57.76 38.51
C GLU A 195 24.00 58.20 37.64
N GLN A 196 24.12 57.66 36.43
CA GLN A 196 25.11 58.13 35.46
C GLN A 196 24.84 59.57 35.01
N ILE A 197 23.58 59.94 34.77
CA ILE A 197 23.19 61.31 34.38
C ILE A 197 23.51 62.28 35.53
N ARG A 198 23.12 61.97 36.77
CA ARG A 198 23.43 62.82 37.94
C ARG A 198 24.92 63.05 38.12
N ASN A 199 25.73 62.00 37.95
CA ASN A 199 27.18 62.08 38.06
C ASN A 199 27.82 62.89 36.92
N GLN A 200 27.25 62.87 35.72
CA GLN A 200 27.68 63.74 34.62
C GLN A 200 27.34 65.20 34.90
N GLU A 201 26.11 65.49 35.34
CA GLU A 201 25.66 66.85 35.69
C GLU A 201 26.53 67.48 36.79
N HIS A 202 26.86 66.71 37.83
CA HIS A 202 27.73 67.17 38.93
C HIS A 202 29.16 67.48 38.47
N ARG A 203 29.67 66.76 37.47
CA ARG A 203 31.01 66.99 36.88
C ARG A 203 31.04 68.17 35.91
N SER A 204 29.92 68.50 35.27
CA SER A 204 29.80 69.69 34.41
C SER A 204 29.50 70.99 35.16
N ALA A 205 29.11 70.90 36.44
CA ALA A 205 28.84 72.04 37.32
C ALA A 205 29.99 72.38 38.29
N SER A 206 31.10 71.61 38.27
CA SER A 206 32.36 71.89 38.98
C SER A 206 33.44 72.35 37.99
#